data_AF-M1DPD9-F1
#
_entry.id   AF-M1DPD9-F1
#
_cell.length_a   1.000
_cell.length_b   1.000
_cell.length_c   1.000
_cell.angle_alpha   90.00
_cell.angle_beta   90.00
_cell.angle_gamma   90.00
#
_symmetry.space_group_name_H-M   'P 1'
#
loop_
_entity.id
_entity.type
_entity.pdbx_description
1 polymer ?
#
loop_
_entity_poly.entity_id
_entity_poly.type
_entity_poly.pdbx_seq_one_letter_code
_entity_poly.pdbx_strand_id
1 'polypeptide(L)'
;MTRKVRMITSLFIITSIFFFATQCHLYHYDFMSAINDVPKITITISSKNMENFAIHENISLPVSQVNSLLPDSISSVSILMPDWEVFVIVSPDYTHLISHHNSYICVFETGEISPAILAGELQFPARSLFKCELPKRSRWRLPFKQPKLIKSSENRNITPAPATSPEMLRWTFLVYDSLTTDDDVVLFVKGLKNRQGINKGLNNLVVPSVAYYTRPRKLEGNEKLERARVCTCTMVYNVGKFLKEWVLYHSKIGVEKFVLYDNASNADLNNVVDELVRDGYDVKTYSWVWPQTQEAGFSHSAIYAKDSCSWMMYIDGDEFVYSPLWSKLSHPSKSLLPSMLPNPKNVPNSSLDKRHIGEITISCYEYGPSNKKFHPITGVTQGYNCRRKVENRHNSIVLLDAIDHSLCNVIHHFILKQGYKIKKVNACDMVLNHYKFQAWFELKAKFRRRVSAYVVDWTKELNPRSNDRTPGLGFSSVEPKDWPLKFCEVYDNGLKDLTRRWFGLKSPNRIHYRMVWQR
;
A
#
# COMPACT_ATOMS: atom_id res chain seq x y z
N MET A 1 -63.45 0.72 22.90
CA MET A 1 -62.49 0.25 21.86
C MET A 1 -61.06 0.81 22.00
N THR A 2 -60.83 1.95 22.65
CA THR A 2 -59.52 2.64 22.73
C THR A 2 -58.48 2.00 23.66
N ARG A 3 -58.90 1.20 24.67
CA ARG A 3 -57.99 0.56 25.63
C ARG A 3 -57.28 -0.70 25.09
N LYS A 4 -57.92 -1.44 24.17
CA LYS A 4 -57.34 -2.63 23.52
C LYS A 4 -56.27 -2.27 22.47
N VAL A 5 -56.44 -1.15 21.76
CA VAL A 5 -55.47 -0.69 20.74
C VAL A 5 -54.15 -0.27 21.39
N ARG A 6 -54.19 0.45 22.52
CA ARG A 6 -52.99 0.87 23.26
C ARG A 6 -52.15 -0.31 23.78
N MET A 7 -52.78 -1.37 24.28
CA MET A 7 -52.07 -2.57 24.72
C MET A 7 -51.35 -3.27 23.57
N ILE A 8 -51.98 -3.36 22.39
CA ILE A 8 -51.39 -4.03 21.22
C ILE A 8 -50.17 -3.23 20.72
N THR A 9 -50.26 -1.90 20.60
CA THR A 9 -49.09 -1.06 20.26
C THR A 9 -47.97 -1.15 21.28
N SER A 10 -48.28 -1.21 22.58
CA SER A 10 -47.26 -1.36 23.62
C SER A 10 -46.55 -2.72 23.53
N LEU A 11 -47.29 -3.78 23.22
CA LEU A 11 -46.73 -5.13 23.06
C LEU A 11 -45.81 -5.20 21.83
N PHE A 12 -46.18 -4.57 20.72
CA PHE A 12 -45.36 -4.49 19.49
C PHE A 12 -44.06 -3.68 19.69
N ILE A 13 -44.11 -2.60 20.46
CA ILE A 13 -42.91 -1.81 20.77
C ILE A 13 -41.95 -2.63 21.63
N ILE A 14 -42.48 -3.33 22.65
CA ILE A 14 -41.66 -4.17 23.53
C ILE A 14 -41.03 -5.33 22.75
N THR A 15 -41.81 -6.05 21.92
CA THR A 15 -41.26 -7.14 21.09
C THR A 15 -40.26 -6.66 20.06
N SER A 16 -40.45 -5.46 19.49
CA SER A 16 -39.49 -4.86 18.57
C SER A 16 -38.18 -4.50 19.27
N ILE A 17 -38.23 -3.92 20.49
CA ILE A 17 -37.04 -3.63 21.28
C ILE A 17 -36.28 -4.91 21.63
N PHE A 18 -36.97 -5.97 22.05
CA PHE A 18 -36.33 -7.26 22.34
C PHE A 18 -35.70 -7.88 21.08
N PHE A 19 -36.36 -7.79 19.92
CA PHE A 19 -35.83 -8.29 18.65
C PHE A 19 -34.58 -7.52 18.18
N PHE A 20 -34.57 -6.19 18.33
CA PHE A 20 -33.39 -5.38 18.00
C PHE A 20 -32.25 -5.57 19.01
N ALA A 21 -32.57 -5.78 20.29
CA ALA A 21 -31.57 -6.08 21.32
C ALA A 21 -30.92 -7.46 21.10
N THR A 22 -31.70 -8.49 20.76
CA THR A 22 -31.15 -9.82 20.43
C THR A 22 -30.32 -9.80 19.15
N GLN A 23 -30.76 -9.07 18.11
CA GLN A 23 -29.94 -8.90 16.91
C GLN A 23 -28.66 -8.09 17.17
N CYS A 24 -28.70 -7.03 17.99
CA CYS A 24 -27.47 -6.35 18.41
C CYS A 24 -26.55 -7.27 19.21
N HIS A 25 -27.10 -8.13 20.07
CA HIS A 25 -26.30 -9.06 20.86
C HIS A 25 -25.68 -10.17 20.01
N LEU A 26 -26.37 -10.66 18.98
CA LEU A 26 -25.85 -11.61 18.00
C LEU A 26 -24.79 -10.98 17.10
N TYR A 27 -25.01 -9.76 16.61
CA TYR A 27 -23.98 -9.01 15.86
C TYR A 27 -22.74 -8.68 16.72
N HIS A 28 -22.94 -8.37 18.00
CA HIS A 28 -21.81 -8.13 18.91
C HIS A 28 -21.07 -9.42 19.25
N TYR A 29 -21.77 -10.55 19.38
CA TYR A 29 -21.17 -11.86 19.57
C TYR A 29 -20.37 -12.31 18.35
N ASP A 30 -20.90 -12.18 17.13
CA ASP A 30 -20.17 -12.49 15.90
C ASP A 30 -18.95 -11.58 15.69
N PHE A 31 -19.07 -10.30 16.05
CA PHE A 31 -17.95 -9.35 16.03
C PHE A 31 -16.87 -9.72 17.05
N MET A 32 -17.26 -10.12 18.27
CA MET A 32 -16.32 -10.57 19.32
C MET A 32 -15.73 -11.95 19.02
N SER A 33 -16.47 -12.86 18.37
CA SER A 33 -15.94 -14.15 17.90
C SER A 33 -14.89 -13.94 16.80
N ALA A 34 -15.13 -13.03 15.86
CA ALA A 34 -14.16 -12.66 14.84
C ALA A 34 -12.89 -11.98 15.40
N ILE A 35 -12.99 -11.33 16.57
CA ILE A 35 -11.83 -10.77 17.30
C ILE A 35 -11.10 -11.85 18.12
N ASN A 36 -11.82 -12.82 18.67
CA ASN A 36 -11.25 -13.87 19.52
C ASN A 36 -10.69 -15.08 18.74
N ASP A 37 -11.05 -15.24 17.46
CA ASP A 37 -10.49 -16.28 16.56
C ASP A 37 -9.15 -15.90 15.90
N VAL A 38 -8.47 -14.87 16.42
CA VAL A 38 -7.03 -14.73 16.19
C VAL A 38 -6.35 -15.85 16.98
N PRO A 39 -5.62 -16.79 16.36
CA PRO A 39 -4.95 -17.83 17.10
C PRO A 39 -3.93 -17.17 18.05
N LYS A 40 -4.18 -17.27 19.36
CA LYS A 40 -3.16 -17.01 20.38
C LYS A 40 -2.08 -18.07 20.21
N ILE A 41 -1.05 -17.74 19.43
CA ILE A 41 0.19 -18.51 19.43
C ILE A 41 0.88 -18.20 20.76
N THR A 42 0.57 -19.00 21.78
CA THR A 42 1.38 -19.07 22.99
C THR A 42 2.68 -19.77 22.60
N ILE A 43 3.73 -18.98 22.33
CA ILE A 43 5.08 -19.52 22.16
C ILE A 43 5.56 -19.93 23.55
N THR A 44 5.38 -21.19 23.91
CA THR A 44 6.05 -21.79 25.05
C THR A 44 7.52 -21.93 24.67
N ILE A 45 8.35 -20.98 25.12
CA ILE A 45 9.81 -21.08 24.98
C ILE A 45 10.27 -22.23 25.87
N SER A 46 10.35 -23.43 25.28
CA SER A 46 11.12 -24.53 25.86
C SER A 46 12.59 -24.17 25.72
N SER A 47 13.25 -23.88 26.83
CA SER A 47 14.68 -23.62 26.90
C SER A 47 15.48 -24.88 26.57
N LYS A 48 15.65 -25.16 25.28
CA LYS A 48 16.70 -26.05 24.80
C LYS A 48 17.55 -25.31 23.78
N ASN A 49 18.70 -24.86 24.27
CA ASN A 49 19.92 -24.44 23.57
C ASN A 49 19.66 -23.74 22.22
N MET A 50 19.47 -22.43 22.30
CA MET A 50 19.65 -21.52 21.17
C MET A 50 21.13 -21.50 20.80
N GLU A 51 21.52 -22.30 19.81
CA GLU A 51 22.73 -22.02 19.04
C GLU A 51 22.51 -20.72 18.26
N ASN A 52 23.43 -19.77 18.41
CA ASN A 52 23.42 -18.47 17.75
C ASN A 52 23.45 -18.65 16.21
N PHE A 53 22.32 -18.42 15.53
CA PHE A 53 22.29 -18.24 14.07
C PHE A 53 22.57 -16.79 13.67
N ALA A 54 23.56 -16.15 14.31
CA ALA A 54 24.19 -14.98 13.73
C ALA A 54 25.11 -15.48 12.60
N ILE A 55 24.87 -15.01 11.37
CA ILE A 55 25.83 -15.21 10.27
C ILE A 55 27.10 -14.47 10.66
N HIS A 56 28.08 -15.20 11.20
CA HIS A 56 29.44 -14.71 11.33
C HIS A 56 30.07 -14.69 9.94
N GLU A 57 30.35 -13.50 9.41
CA GLU A 57 31.25 -13.34 8.28
C GLU A 57 32.65 -13.77 8.71
N ASN A 58 32.98 -15.04 8.49
CA ASN A 58 34.30 -15.58 8.71
C ASN A 58 35.21 -15.16 7.55
N ILE A 59 35.69 -13.92 7.59
CA ILE A 59 36.74 -13.43 6.70
C ILE A 59 38.07 -13.97 7.22
N SER A 60 38.35 -15.25 6.95
CA SER A 60 39.73 -15.77 6.98
C SER A 60 39.86 -17.17 6.37
N LEU A 61 40.59 -17.21 5.25
CA LEU A 61 41.50 -18.27 4.74
C LEU A 61 40.88 -19.46 3.96
N PRO A 62 41.65 -20.18 3.11
CA PRO A 62 42.90 -19.86 2.41
C PRO A 62 42.75 -19.92 0.86
N VAL A 63 43.64 -19.26 0.14
CA VAL A 63 43.79 -19.42 -1.32
C VAL A 63 44.33 -20.81 -1.62
N SER A 64 43.46 -21.73 -2.04
CA SER A 64 43.87 -22.97 -2.68
C SER A 64 44.05 -22.73 -4.18
N GLN A 65 45.29 -22.85 -4.65
CA GLN A 65 45.59 -23.01 -6.07
C GLN A 65 44.87 -24.26 -6.59
N VAL A 66 43.83 -24.09 -7.41
CA VAL A 66 43.19 -25.20 -8.11
C VAL A 66 43.80 -25.30 -9.50
N ASN A 67 44.49 -26.42 -9.72
CA ASN A 67 45.04 -26.84 -10.98
C ASN A 67 43.96 -26.94 -12.07
N SER A 68 44.37 -26.56 -13.28
CA SER A 68 43.65 -26.58 -14.54
C SER A 68 43.13 -27.97 -14.92
N LEU A 69 41.82 -28.20 -14.73
CA LEU A 69 40.99 -29.14 -15.49
C LEU A 69 39.58 -28.54 -15.50
N LEU A 70 39.07 -28.16 -16.67
CA LEU A 70 37.68 -27.69 -16.81
C LEU A 70 36.72 -28.83 -16.42
N PRO A 71 35.84 -28.65 -15.42
CA PRO A 71 34.80 -29.64 -15.16
C PRO A 71 33.70 -29.57 -16.22
N ASP A 72 33.21 -30.73 -16.67
CA ASP A 72 32.12 -30.91 -17.67
C ASP A 72 30.76 -30.27 -17.26
N SER A 73 30.67 -29.65 -16.08
CA SER A 73 29.44 -29.02 -15.59
C SER A 73 29.75 -27.69 -14.91
N ILE A 74 29.01 -26.65 -15.28
CA ILE A 74 29.12 -25.32 -14.67
C ILE A 74 28.51 -25.39 -13.28
N SER A 75 29.31 -25.08 -12.26
CA SER A 75 28.83 -25.05 -10.87
C SER A 75 27.75 -23.97 -10.71
N SER A 76 26.58 -24.36 -10.23
CA SER A 76 25.41 -23.48 -10.12
C SER A 76 24.46 -23.91 -9.02
N VAL A 77 23.68 -22.96 -8.51
CA VAL A 77 22.55 -23.21 -7.61
C VAL A 77 21.25 -22.92 -8.35
N SER A 78 20.25 -23.79 -8.20
CA SER A 78 18.97 -23.65 -8.91
C SER A 78 17.78 -23.38 -7.98
N ILE A 79 16.90 -22.48 -8.42
CA ILE A 79 15.69 -22.03 -7.75
C ILE A 79 14.48 -22.36 -8.62
N LEU A 80 13.52 -23.11 -8.08
CA LEU A 80 12.24 -23.39 -8.72
C LEU A 80 11.22 -22.29 -8.39
N MET A 81 10.73 -21.65 -9.45
CA MET A 81 9.70 -20.62 -9.42
C MET A 81 8.29 -21.23 -9.53
N PRO A 82 7.25 -20.49 -9.11
CA PRO A 82 5.86 -20.96 -9.13
C PRO A 82 5.32 -21.35 -10.51
N ASP A 83 5.81 -20.69 -11.58
CA ASP A 83 5.41 -20.96 -12.97
C ASP A 83 6.21 -22.10 -13.61
N TRP A 84 6.83 -22.96 -12.80
CA TRP A 84 7.70 -24.06 -13.23
C TRP A 84 8.93 -23.58 -14.00
N GLU A 85 9.34 -22.34 -13.78
CA GLU A 85 10.61 -21.82 -14.27
C GLU A 85 11.72 -22.13 -13.25
N VAL A 86 12.88 -22.52 -13.74
CA VAL A 86 14.07 -22.81 -12.94
C VAL A 86 15.11 -21.76 -13.24
N PHE A 87 15.42 -20.94 -12.24
CA PHE A 87 16.53 -20.02 -12.30
C PHE A 87 17.80 -20.74 -11.87
N VAL A 88 18.82 -20.72 -12.71
CA VAL A 88 20.12 -21.34 -12.48
C VAL A 88 21.16 -20.23 -12.30
N ILE A 89 21.62 -20.06 -11.07
CA ILE A 89 22.58 -19.02 -10.66
C ILE A 89 23.97 -19.64 -10.71
N VAL A 90 24.80 -19.16 -11.62
CA VAL A 90 26.18 -19.62 -11.78
C VAL A 90 27.03 -19.16 -10.59
N SER A 91 27.93 -20.03 -10.12
CA SER A 91 28.91 -19.66 -9.10
C SER A 91 29.75 -18.47 -9.59
N PRO A 92 30.10 -17.49 -8.74
CA PRO A 92 30.91 -16.34 -9.14
C PRO A 92 32.22 -16.75 -9.83
N ASP A 93 32.85 -17.85 -9.41
CA ASP A 93 34.09 -18.37 -10.00
C ASP A 93 33.96 -18.77 -11.48
N TYR A 94 32.74 -19.07 -11.94
CA TYR A 94 32.43 -19.51 -13.30
C TYR A 94 31.75 -18.42 -14.13
N THR A 95 31.39 -17.28 -13.53
CA THR A 95 30.64 -16.22 -14.20
C THR A 95 31.45 -15.59 -15.33
N HIS A 96 32.77 -15.42 -15.16
CA HIS A 96 33.68 -14.94 -16.20
C HIS A 96 33.86 -15.92 -17.38
N LEU A 97 33.50 -17.19 -17.20
CA LEU A 97 33.58 -18.23 -18.23
C LEU A 97 32.30 -18.31 -19.08
N ILE A 98 31.26 -17.56 -18.71
CA ILE A 98 30.01 -17.47 -19.46
C ILE A 98 30.18 -16.48 -20.62
N SER A 99 29.88 -16.91 -21.84
CA SER A 99 29.92 -16.07 -23.03
C SER A 99 28.54 -15.98 -23.67
N HIS A 100 28.12 -14.76 -24.02
CA HIS A 100 26.85 -14.49 -24.70
C HIS A 100 26.73 -15.14 -26.08
N HIS A 101 27.84 -15.58 -26.67
CA HIS A 101 27.87 -16.24 -27.98
C HIS A 101 27.63 -17.75 -27.91
N ASN A 102 27.61 -18.34 -26.70
CA ASN A 102 27.41 -19.76 -26.51
C ASN A 102 25.95 -20.05 -26.13
N SER A 103 25.40 -21.13 -26.67
CA SER A 103 24.11 -21.67 -26.23
C SER A 103 24.30 -22.60 -25.03
N TYR A 104 23.44 -22.50 -24.04
CA TYR A 104 23.46 -23.32 -22.82
C TYR A 104 22.16 -24.11 -22.68
N ILE A 105 22.21 -25.25 -21.99
CA ILE A 105 21.04 -26.09 -21.71
C ILE A 105 21.05 -26.56 -20.25
N CYS A 106 19.86 -26.71 -19.69
CA CYS A 106 19.62 -27.37 -18.42
C CYS A 106 19.29 -28.84 -18.65
N VAL A 107 20.00 -29.75 -18.01
CA VAL A 107 19.74 -31.19 -18.01
C VAL A 107 19.15 -31.59 -16.66
N PHE A 108 17.97 -32.20 -16.67
CA PHE A 108 17.26 -32.61 -15.46
C PHE A 108 17.55 -34.07 -15.09
N GLU A 109 17.22 -34.48 -13.87
CA GLU A 109 17.41 -35.87 -13.38
C GLU A 109 16.65 -36.89 -14.24
N THR A 110 15.52 -36.48 -14.82
CA THR A 110 14.73 -37.31 -15.72
C THR A 110 15.39 -37.54 -17.08
N GLY A 111 16.55 -36.92 -17.35
CA GLY A 111 17.22 -36.90 -18.65
C GLY A 111 16.59 -35.93 -19.65
N GLU A 112 15.51 -35.25 -19.27
CA GLU A 112 14.91 -34.19 -20.09
C GLU A 112 15.82 -32.95 -20.10
N ILE A 113 15.80 -32.20 -21.21
CA ILE A 113 16.60 -30.99 -21.39
C ILE A 113 15.69 -29.78 -21.62
N SER A 114 16.12 -28.62 -21.15
CA SER A 114 15.46 -27.33 -21.42
C SER A 114 16.50 -26.29 -21.86
N PRO A 115 16.20 -25.43 -22.85
CA PRO A 115 17.08 -24.32 -23.20
C PRO A 115 17.35 -23.43 -21.99
N ALA A 116 18.62 -23.08 -21.75
CA ALA A 116 19.00 -22.14 -20.70
C ALA A 116 19.14 -20.74 -21.30
N ILE A 117 18.16 -19.88 -21.01
CA ILE A 117 18.08 -18.50 -21.50
C ILE A 117 18.75 -17.58 -20.49
N LEU A 118 19.71 -16.76 -20.91
CA LEU A 118 20.32 -15.77 -20.02
C LEU A 118 19.25 -14.74 -19.59
N ALA A 119 19.00 -14.66 -18.28
CA ALA A 119 17.99 -13.80 -17.68
C ALA A 119 18.56 -12.50 -17.07
N GLY A 120 19.87 -12.47 -16.78
CA GLY A 120 20.54 -11.27 -16.26
C GLY A 120 21.79 -11.61 -15.45
N GLU A 121 22.27 -10.62 -14.69
CA GLU A 121 23.43 -10.75 -13.80
C GLU A 121 23.07 -10.18 -12.42
N LEU A 122 23.30 -10.97 -11.37
CA LEU A 122 23.15 -10.53 -9.98
C LEU A 122 24.44 -9.81 -9.55
N GLN A 123 24.32 -8.63 -8.96
CA GLN A 123 25.46 -7.81 -8.56
C GLN A 123 25.91 -8.15 -7.12
N PHE A 124 27.23 -8.01 -6.86
CA PHE A 124 27.88 -8.14 -5.55
C PHE A 124 27.82 -9.53 -4.86
N PRO A 125 28.61 -10.53 -5.29
CA PRO A 125 29.47 -10.56 -6.47
C PRO A 125 28.67 -10.83 -7.76
N ALA A 126 29.24 -10.46 -8.92
CA ALA A 126 28.67 -10.73 -10.24
C ALA A 126 28.36 -12.23 -10.42
N ARG A 127 27.09 -12.57 -10.72
CA ARG A 127 26.66 -13.94 -11.02
C ARG A 127 25.72 -13.99 -12.22
N SER A 128 26.08 -14.78 -13.23
CA SER A 128 25.20 -15.03 -14.38
C SER A 128 23.97 -15.82 -13.97
N LEU A 129 22.80 -15.36 -14.42
CA LEU A 129 21.50 -15.97 -14.15
C LEU A 129 20.93 -16.56 -15.44
N PHE A 130 20.65 -17.86 -15.45
CA PHE A 130 19.93 -18.53 -16.54
C PHE A 130 18.52 -18.90 -16.12
N LYS A 131 17.62 -18.99 -17.11
CA LYS A 131 16.24 -19.44 -16.94
C LYS A 131 16.00 -20.68 -17.80
N CYS A 132 15.48 -21.72 -17.19
CA CYS A 132 15.09 -22.99 -17.81
C CYS A 132 13.65 -23.34 -17.46
N GLU A 133 12.94 -24.08 -18.30
CA GLU A 133 11.62 -24.61 -17.97
C GLU A 133 11.75 -25.98 -17.28
N LEU A 134 11.07 -26.19 -16.14
CA LEU A 134 11.01 -27.49 -15.48
C LEU A 134 10.14 -28.45 -16.34
N PRO A 135 10.70 -29.57 -16.82
CA PRO A 135 9.99 -30.50 -17.68
C PRO A 135 8.78 -31.12 -16.97
N LYS A 136 7.73 -31.45 -17.74
CA LYS A 136 6.45 -31.93 -17.18
C LYS A 136 6.63 -33.15 -16.28
N ARG A 137 7.51 -34.11 -16.61
CA ARG A 137 7.72 -35.30 -15.76
C ARG A 137 8.45 -34.95 -14.46
N SER A 138 9.38 -34.00 -14.51
CA SER A 138 10.05 -33.46 -13.32
C SER A 138 9.08 -32.73 -12.37
N ARG A 139 7.96 -32.19 -12.87
CA ARG A 139 6.90 -31.56 -12.04
C ARG A 139 6.18 -32.53 -11.10
N TRP A 140 6.22 -33.83 -11.40
CA TRP A 140 5.54 -34.88 -10.62
C TRP A 140 6.48 -35.65 -9.70
N ARG A 141 7.77 -35.31 -9.64
CA ARG A 141 8.77 -35.96 -8.79
C ARG A 141 9.25 -35.03 -7.68
N LEU A 142 9.01 -35.44 -6.44
CA LEU A 142 9.56 -34.79 -5.24
C LEU A 142 10.69 -35.65 -4.66
N PRO A 143 11.77 -35.04 -4.13
CA PRO A 143 12.07 -33.60 -4.14
C PRO A 143 12.46 -33.11 -5.54
N PHE A 144 12.22 -31.82 -5.85
CA PHE A 144 12.61 -31.24 -7.13
C PHE A 144 14.13 -31.05 -7.17
N LYS A 145 14.86 -31.76 -8.04
CA LYS A 145 16.33 -31.72 -8.06
C LYS A 145 16.90 -30.63 -8.96
N GLN A 146 18.05 -30.08 -8.58
CA GLN A 146 18.72 -29.04 -9.37
C GLN A 146 19.18 -29.61 -10.73
N PRO A 147 18.91 -28.92 -11.86
CA PRO A 147 19.47 -29.31 -13.15
C PRO A 147 20.98 -29.02 -13.23
N LYS A 148 21.65 -29.71 -14.15
CA LYS A 148 23.01 -29.36 -14.59
C LYS A 148 22.94 -28.34 -15.71
N LEU A 149 23.70 -27.24 -15.58
CA LEU A 149 23.93 -26.30 -16.66
C LEU A 149 25.17 -26.73 -17.46
N ILE A 150 24.98 -26.97 -18.76
CA ILE A 150 26.06 -27.35 -19.67
C ILE A 150 26.04 -26.50 -20.94
N LYS A 151 27.19 -26.43 -21.62
CA LYS A 151 27.31 -25.74 -22.89
C LYS A 151 26.79 -26.64 -24.01
N SER A 152 25.91 -26.12 -24.87
CA SER A 152 25.26 -26.90 -25.94
C SER A 152 26.23 -27.54 -26.94
N SER A 153 27.48 -27.04 -27.05
CA SER A 153 28.51 -27.62 -27.92
C SER A 153 29.10 -28.94 -27.39
N GLU A 154 28.89 -29.27 -26.11
CA GLU A 154 29.38 -30.48 -25.44
C GLU A 154 28.37 -31.65 -25.52
N ASN A 155 27.37 -31.53 -26.40
CA ASN A 155 26.21 -32.42 -26.55
C ASN A 155 26.49 -33.90 -26.90
N ARG A 156 27.76 -34.35 -26.92
CA ARG A 156 28.11 -35.68 -27.43
C ARG A 156 27.84 -36.82 -26.44
N ASN A 157 27.70 -36.55 -25.14
CA ASN A 157 27.33 -37.54 -24.11
C ASN A 157 26.51 -36.90 -22.97
N ILE A 158 25.24 -36.55 -23.22
CA ILE A 158 24.35 -35.98 -22.20
C ILE A 158 24.06 -37.05 -21.15
N THR A 159 24.72 -36.97 -19.99
CA THR A 159 24.36 -37.75 -18.81
C THR A 159 23.27 -37.00 -18.05
N PRO A 160 22.18 -37.68 -17.61
CA PRO A 160 21.19 -37.07 -16.73
C PRO A 160 21.85 -36.41 -15.51
N ALA A 161 21.20 -35.41 -14.93
CA ALA A 161 21.64 -34.92 -13.64
C ALA A 161 21.61 -36.09 -12.64
N PRO A 162 22.67 -36.30 -11.84
CA PRO A 162 22.74 -37.43 -10.94
C PRO A 162 21.60 -37.36 -9.92
N ALA A 163 21.05 -38.52 -9.53
CA ALA A 163 19.98 -38.61 -8.53
C ALA A 163 20.40 -38.01 -7.16
N THR A 164 21.70 -37.89 -6.92
CA THR A 164 22.30 -37.25 -5.74
C THR A 164 22.34 -35.72 -5.82
N SER A 165 21.84 -35.10 -6.91
CA SER A 165 21.81 -33.64 -7.03
C SER A 165 21.04 -33.02 -5.85
N PRO A 166 21.47 -31.84 -5.37
CA PRO A 166 20.75 -31.13 -4.31
C PRO A 166 19.30 -30.85 -4.71
N GLU A 167 18.42 -30.66 -3.72
CA GLU A 167 17.07 -30.15 -3.97
C GLU A 167 17.14 -28.68 -4.43
N MET A 168 16.26 -28.32 -5.36
CA MET A 168 16.03 -26.93 -5.77
C MET A 168 15.36 -26.16 -4.65
N LEU A 169 15.85 -24.94 -4.42
CA LEU A 169 15.17 -24.00 -3.54
C LEU A 169 13.82 -23.65 -4.18
N ARG A 170 12.72 -23.84 -3.45
CA ARG A 170 11.37 -23.49 -3.94
C ARG A 170 11.00 -22.10 -3.47
N TRP A 171 10.68 -21.21 -4.41
CA TRP A 171 10.29 -19.85 -4.09
C TRP A 171 8.76 -19.74 -3.92
N THR A 172 8.27 -19.54 -2.68
CA THR A 172 6.82 -19.54 -2.37
C THR A 172 6.24 -18.19 -1.91
N PHE A 173 7.05 -17.14 -1.75
CA PHE A 173 6.61 -15.76 -1.46
C PHE A 173 7.65 -14.74 -1.95
N LEU A 174 7.23 -13.55 -2.40
CA LEU A 174 8.13 -12.54 -2.99
C LEU A 174 8.38 -11.40 -1.99
N VAL A 175 9.61 -11.26 -1.46
CA VAL A 175 10.05 -10.05 -0.75
C VAL A 175 10.39 -9.00 -1.80
N TYR A 176 9.73 -7.85 -1.77
CA TYR A 176 9.85 -6.84 -2.82
C TYR A 176 10.43 -5.51 -2.35
N ASP A 177 10.47 -5.27 -1.04
CA ASP A 177 11.15 -4.12 -0.45
C ASP A 177 11.64 -4.46 0.97
N SER A 178 12.61 -3.71 1.48
CA SER A 178 13.14 -3.86 2.82
C SER A 178 13.61 -2.53 3.39
N LEU A 179 13.47 -2.37 4.70
CA LEU A 179 13.89 -1.16 5.42
C LEU A 179 14.58 -1.56 6.72
N THR A 180 15.74 -0.95 7.00
CA THR A 180 16.46 -1.12 8.26
C THR A 180 16.06 -0.01 9.23
N THR A 181 15.64 -0.38 10.43
CA THR A 181 15.45 0.53 11.56
C THR A 181 16.72 0.54 12.41
N ASP A 182 16.74 1.27 13.52
CA ASP A 182 17.91 1.30 14.40
C ASP A 182 18.22 -0.09 15.00
N ASP A 183 17.19 -0.92 15.21
CA ASP A 183 17.30 -2.20 15.93
C ASP A 183 16.90 -3.43 15.07
N ASP A 184 16.19 -3.25 13.95
CA ASP A 184 15.56 -4.33 13.19
C ASP A 184 15.70 -4.17 11.66
N VAL A 185 15.40 -5.25 10.93
CA VAL A 185 15.15 -5.22 9.48
C VAL A 185 13.70 -5.60 9.20
N VAL A 186 12.97 -4.70 8.54
CA VAL A 186 11.58 -4.90 8.13
C VAL A 186 11.55 -5.34 6.68
N LEU A 187 10.89 -6.47 6.41
CA LEU A 187 10.73 -7.03 5.07
C LEU A 187 9.29 -6.84 4.58
N PHE A 188 9.12 -6.19 3.43
CA PHE A 188 7.83 -6.07 2.76
C PHE A 188 7.64 -7.22 1.80
N VAL A 189 6.74 -8.13 2.16
CA VAL A 189 6.51 -9.38 1.45
C VAL A 189 5.13 -9.40 0.79
N LYS A 190 5.10 -9.85 -0.47
CA LYS A 190 3.88 -10.16 -1.20
C LYS A 190 3.77 -11.68 -1.25
N GLY A 191 2.77 -12.22 -0.55
CA GLY A 191 2.44 -13.64 -0.67
C GLY A 191 2.07 -14.00 -2.10
N LEU A 192 2.49 -15.18 -2.57
CA LEU A 192 1.99 -15.74 -3.83
C LEU A 192 0.53 -16.13 -3.65
N LYS A 193 -0.36 -15.41 -4.34
CA LYS A 193 -1.80 -15.65 -4.27
C LYS A 193 -2.16 -16.85 -5.15
N ASN A 194 -1.90 -18.06 -4.67
CA ASN A 194 -2.21 -19.27 -5.44
C ASN A 194 -3.72 -19.54 -5.56
N ARG A 195 -4.57 -18.95 -4.70
CA ARG A 195 -6.04 -18.90 -4.81
C ARG A 195 -6.59 -17.62 -4.17
N GLN A 196 -7.56 -16.95 -4.81
CA GLN A 196 -8.22 -15.78 -4.23
C GLN A 196 -9.14 -16.22 -3.06
N GLY A 197 -8.96 -15.67 -1.85
CA GLY A 197 -9.95 -15.75 -0.77
C GLY A 197 -9.62 -16.62 0.45
N ILE A 198 -8.42 -17.23 0.56
CA ILE A 198 -8.02 -18.02 1.76
C ILE A 198 -6.57 -17.67 2.14
N ASN A 199 -6.38 -17.10 3.32
CA ASN A 199 -5.06 -16.84 3.89
C ASN A 199 -4.59 -18.11 4.63
N LYS A 200 -3.40 -18.65 4.29
CA LYS A 200 -2.77 -19.78 5.01
C LYS A 200 -1.52 -19.28 5.72
N GLY A 201 -1.32 -19.67 6.98
CA GLY A 201 -0.16 -19.24 7.78
C GLY A 201 1.18 -19.76 7.25
N LEU A 202 2.23 -18.93 7.35
CA LEU A 202 3.61 -19.27 7.01
C LEU A 202 4.23 -20.13 8.13
N ASN A 203 4.87 -21.25 7.76
CA ASN A 203 5.82 -21.95 8.62
C ASN A 203 7.26 -21.62 8.18
N ASN A 204 8.12 -21.34 9.17
CA ASN A 204 9.54 -20.96 9.10
C ASN A 204 10.28 -21.33 7.80
N LEU A 205 10.37 -20.37 6.87
CA LEU A 205 11.12 -20.46 5.61
C LEU A 205 12.01 -19.23 5.48
N VAL A 206 13.29 -19.43 5.19
CA VAL A 206 14.23 -18.36 4.80
C VAL A 206 14.17 -18.18 3.29
N VAL A 207 14.03 -16.94 2.81
CA VAL A 207 13.77 -16.62 1.39
C VAL A 207 14.65 -15.49 0.87
N PRO A 208 15.16 -15.58 -0.39
CA PRO A 208 15.91 -14.49 -1.01
C PRO A 208 14.98 -13.33 -1.45
N SER A 209 15.56 -12.18 -1.78
CA SER A 209 14.82 -10.91 -1.85
C SER A 209 14.98 -10.21 -3.21
N VAL A 210 13.91 -9.61 -3.76
CA VAL A 210 14.02 -8.55 -4.79
C VAL A 210 13.93 -7.15 -4.18
N ALA A 211 14.01 -7.07 -2.84
CA ALA A 211 14.15 -5.81 -2.15
C ALA A 211 15.45 -5.11 -2.54
N TYR A 212 15.34 -3.84 -2.86
CA TYR A 212 16.47 -2.97 -3.04
C TYR A 212 16.84 -2.38 -1.69
N TYR A 213 18.00 -2.75 -1.14
CA TYR A 213 18.50 -2.10 0.07
C TYR A 213 18.87 -0.66 -0.26
N THR A 214 17.99 0.27 0.10
CA THR A 214 18.30 1.69 0.05
C THR A 214 18.72 2.11 1.45
N ARG A 215 20.03 2.19 1.70
CA ARG A 215 20.54 2.75 2.95
C ARG A 215 19.94 4.17 3.10
N PRO A 216 19.20 4.47 4.18
CA PRO A 216 18.77 5.83 4.43
C PRO A 216 20.03 6.70 4.48
N ARG A 217 20.17 7.64 3.53
CA ARG A 217 21.25 8.64 3.60
C ARG A 217 20.92 9.56 4.78
N LYS A 218 21.37 9.22 5.98
CA LYS A 218 21.57 10.20 7.06
C LYS A 218 22.74 11.07 6.60
N LEU A 219 22.45 12.19 5.96
CA LEU A 219 23.42 13.27 5.88
C LEU A 219 23.70 13.67 7.33
N GLU A 220 24.96 13.59 7.77
CA GLU A 220 25.44 14.27 8.98
C GLU A 220 25.38 15.79 8.71
N GLY A 221 24.15 16.32 8.65
CA GLY A 221 23.87 17.73 8.70
C GLY A 221 23.60 18.09 10.16
N ASN A 222 24.42 18.97 10.72
CA ASN A 222 24.49 19.33 12.12
C ASN A 222 23.30 20.19 12.63
N GLU A 223 22.10 19.97 12.10
CA GLU A 223 20.86 20.55 12.60
C GLU A 223 19.81 19.45 12.67
N LYS A 224 19.30 19.16 13.88
CA LYS A 224 18.07 18.37 14.05
C LYS A 224 16.96 19.13 13.33
N LEU A 225 16.72 18.84 12.06
CA LEU A 225 15.57 19.38 11.34
C LEU A 225 14.33 19.02 12.17
N GLU A 226 13.60 20.03 12.65
CA GLU A 226 12.45 19.79 13.50
C GLU A 226 11.44 18.88 12.77
N ARG A 227 10.95 17.88 13.49
CA ARG A 227 9.96 16.93 13.01
C ARG A 227 8.71 17.70 12.61
N ALA A 228 8.32 17.62 11.33
CA ALA A 228 7.09 18.21 10.83
C ALA A 228 5.90 17.72 11.67
N ARG A 229 5.03 18.63 12.09
CA ARG A 229 3.91 18.28 12.96
C ARG A 229 2.89 17.43 12.23
N VAL A 230 2.56 17.80 10.98
CA VAL A 230 1.61 17.06 10.14
C VAL A 230 2.19 16.79 8.76
N CYS A 231 2.22 15.51 8.40
CA CYS A 231 2.54 15.04 7.06
C CYS A 231 1.35 14.32 6.47
N THR A 232 1.38 14.06 5.17
CA THR A 232 0.40 13.20 4.51
C THR A 232 1.09 12.16 3.65
N CYS A 233 0.50 10.97 3.59
CA CYS A 233 0.96 9.87 2.79
C CYS A 233 -0.18 9.34 1.92
N THR A 234 0.08 9.12 0.64
CA THR A 234 -0.89 8.55 -0.29
C THR A 234 -0.22 7.73 -1.38
N MET A 235 -0.97 6.80 -1.97
CA MET A 235 -0.52 6.03 -3.14
C MET A 235 -1.22 6.56 -4.38
N VAL A 236 -0.45 6.89 -5.41
CA VAL A 236 -0.93 7.63 -6.57
C VAL A 236 -0.72 6.86 -7.87
N TYR A 237 -1.61 7.12 -8.83
CA TYR A 237 -1.49 6.66 -10.21
C TYR A 237 -2.12 7.69 -11.15
N ASN A 238 -1.31 8.35 -11.98
CA ASN A 238 -1.74 9.36 -12.96
C ASN A 238 -2.61 10.50 -12.37
N VAL A 239 -2.17 11.05 -11.24
CA VAL A 239 -2.89 12.09 -10.49
C VAL A 239 -2.49 13.53 -10.85
N GLY A 240 -1.58 13.72 -11.81
CA GLY A 240 -0.94 15.01 -12.12
C GLY A 240 -1.94 16.17 -12.24
N LYS A 241 -3.05 15.96 -12.95
CA LYS A 241 -4.12 16.96 -13.16
C LYS A 241 -4.74 17.58 -11.90
N PHE A 242 -4.75 16.90 -10.75
CA PHE A 242 -5.33 17.44 -9.50
C PHE A 242 -4.34 17.48 -8.34
N LEU A 243 -3.10 17.00 -8.54
CA LEU A 243 -2.08 17.00 -7.49
C LEU A 243 -1.72 18.41 -7.03
N LYS A 244 -1.63 19.40 -7.95
CA LYS A 244 -1.38 20.80 -7.59
C LYS A 244 -2.45 21.34 -6.64
N GLU A 245 -3.73 21.18 -6.98
CA GLU A 245 -4.86 21.61 -6.15
C GLU A 245 -4.77 20.99 -4.75
N TRP A 246 -4.52 19.68 -4.70
CA TRP A 246 -4.45 18.91 -3.46
C TRP A 246 -3.28 19.33 -2.57
N VAL A 247 -2.07 19.48 -3.11
CA VAL A 247 -0.88 19.90 -2.35
C VAL A 247 -1.02 21.35 -1.87
N LEU A 248 -1.44 22.26 -2.74
CA LEU A 248 -1.59 23.68 -2.39
C LEU A 248 -2.62 23.86 -1.27
N TYR A 249 -3.78 23.20 -1.38
CA TYR A 249 -4.82 23.27 -0.36
C TYR A 249 -4.33 22.76 1.00
N HIS A 250 -3.81 21.54 1.04
CA HIS A 250 -3.40 20.90 2.29
C HIS A 250 -2.20 21.60 2.93
N SER A 251 -1.29 22.16 2.12
CA SER A 251 -0.16 22.95 2.62
C SER A 251 -0.61 24.20 3.37
N LYS A 252 -1.64 24.89 2.86
CA LYS A 252 -2.14 26.12 3.49
C LYS A 252 -2.93 25.88 4.78
N ILE A 253 -3.42 24.68 5.03
CA ILE A 253 -4.08 24.33 6.30
C ILE A 253 -3.13 23.67 7.32
N GLY A 254 -1.86 23.45 6.97
CA GLY A 254 -0.82 23.01 7.89
C GLY A 254 -0.17 21.66 7.63
N VAL A 255 -0.39 21.05 6.46
CA VAL A 255 0.42 19.89 6.04
C VAL A 255 1.79 20.38 5.55
N GLU A 256 2.84 19.85 6.14
CA GLU A 256 4.21 20.33 5.92
C GLU A 256 4.98 19.48 4.92
N LYS A 257 4.70 18.17 4.85
CA LYS A 257 5.37 17.23 3.95
C LYS A 257 4.39 16.26 3.31
N PHE A 258 4.61 15.99 2.03
CA PHE A 258 3.78 15.13 1.19
C PHE A 258 4.59 13.92 0.73
N VAL A 259 4.15 12.73 1.10
CA VAL A 259 4.78 11.46 0.73
C VAL A 259 3.88 10.74 -0.28
N LEU A 260 4.35 10.64 -1.51
CA LEU A 260 3.62 10.03 -2.62
C LEU A 260 4.26 8.70 -2.98
N TYR A 261 3.52 7.61 -2.86
CA TYR A 261 3.92 6.31 -3.40
C TYR A 261 3.42 6.21 -4.84
N ASP A 262 4.31 6.37 -5.81
CA ASP A 262 3.96 6.33 -7.22
C ASP A 262 3.83 4.89 -7.72
N ASN A 263 2.60 4.48 -8.05
CA ASN A 263 2.31 3.16 -8.59
C ASN A 263 2.47 3.11 -10.12
N ALA A 264 3.64 3.52 -10.61
CA ALA A 264 4.01 3.58 -12.02
C ALA A 264 3.12 4.54 -12.84
N SER A 265 3.06 5.81 -12.44
CA SER A 265 2.43 6.87 -13.21
C SER A 265 3.20 7.18 -14.51
N ASN A 266 2.56 7.92 -15.39
CA ASN A 266 3.20 8.52 -16.56
C ASN A 266 4.10 9.73 -16.17
N ALA A 267 4.82 10.27 -17.15
CA ALA A 267 5.75 11.38 -16.96
C ALA A 267 5.10 12.68 -16.43
N ASP A 268 3.77 12.82 -16.55
CA ASP A 268 3.03 13.99 -16.07
C ASP A 268 3.19 14.18 -14.55
N LEU A 269 3.24 13.08 -13.77
CA LEU A 269 3.42 13.16 -12.33
C LEU A 269 4.74 13.84 -11.96
N ASN A 270 5.84 13.44 -12.60
CA ASN A 270 7.17 13.99 -12.31
C ASN A 270 7.23 15.49 -12.61
N ASN A 271 6.68 15.91 -13.76
CA ASN A 271 6.62 17.33 -14.13
C ASN A 271 5.88 18.18 -13.08
N VAL A 272 4.75 17.69 -12.57
CA VAL A 272 3.96 18.39 -11.55
C VAL A 272 4.69 18.41 -10.21
N VAL A 273 5.33 17.31 -9.81
CA VAL A 273 6.11 17.23 -8.57
C VAL A 273 7.31 18.18 -8.63
N ASP A 274 8.06 18.20 -9.72
CA ASP A 274 9.19 19.09 -9.92
C ASP A 274 8.77 20.56 -9.83
N GLU A 275 7.62 20.91 -10.39
CA GLU A 275 7.06 22.26 -10.25
C GLU A 275 6.72 22.60 -8.81
N LEU A 276 6.04 21.71 -8.08
CA LEU A 276 5.70 21.93 -6.67
C LEU A 276 6.94 22.06 -5.79
N VAL A 277 7.99 21.26 -6.05
CA VAL A 277 9.26 21.35 -5.32
C VAL A 277 9.94 22.69 -5.60
N ARG A 278 9.97 23.16 -6.86
CA ARG A 278 10.48 24.50 -7.20
C ARG A 278 9.70 25.62 -6.53
N ASP A 279 8.39 25.45 -6.35
CA ASP A 279 7.52 26.39 -5.64
C ASP A 279 7.69 26.35 -4.10
N GLY A 280 8.56 25.47 -3.59
CA GLY A 280 8.93 25.38 -2.17
C GLY A 280 8.04 24.44 -1.34
N TYR A 281 7.29 23.54 -1.97
CA TYR A 281 6.54 22.49 -1.27
C TYR A 281 7.43 21.25 -1.05
N ASP A 282 7.43 20.68 0.17
CA ASP A 282 8.16 19.42 0.47
C ASP A 282 7.33 18.22 0.00
N VAL A 283 7.51 17.85 -1.27
CA VAL A 283 6.86 16.70 -1.91
C VAL A 283 7.93 15.66 -2.24
N LYS A 284 7.76 14.44 -1.72
CA LYS A 284 8.65 13.30 -1.98
C LYS A 284 7.88 12.17 -2.64
N THR A 285 8.42 11.67 -3.75
CA THR A 285 7.89 10.51 -4.47
C THR A 285 8.74 9.28 -4.22
N TYR A 286 8.10 8.16 -3.89
CA TYR A 286 8.70 6.82 -3.80
C TYR A 286 8.16 5.97 -4.93
N SER A 287 9.05 5.42 -5.75
CA SER A 287 8.65 4.46 -6.79
C SER A 287 8.11 3.20 -6.12
N TRP A 288 6.84 2.88 -6.37
CA TRP A 288 6.15 1.76 -5.75
C TRP A 288 5.38 0.96 -6.79
N VAL A 289 6.12 0.28 -7.66
CA VAL A 289 5.60 -0.39 -8.86
C VAL A 289 4.66 -1.58 -8.56
N TRP A 290 4.53 -1.98 -7.30
CA TRP A 290 3.80 -3.17 -6.87
C TRP A 290 2.28 -2.91 -6.82
N PRO A 291 1.46 -3.51 -7.70
CA PRO A 291 0.02 -3.30 -7.67
C PRO A 291 -0.61 -4.00 -6.46
N GLN A 292 -1.72 -3.44 -5.95
CA GLN A 292 -2.49 -4.00 -4.84
C GLN A 292 -1.67 -4.13 -3.54
N THR A 293 -0.90 -3.11 -3.19
CA THR A 293 -0.02 -3.09 -2.00
C THR A 293 -0.08 -1.76 -1.25
N GLN A 294 -1.20 -1.05 -1.32
CA GLN A 294 -1.39 0.24 -0.63
C GLN A 294 -1.08 0.14 0.87
N GLU A 295 -1.55 -0.92 1.51
CA GLU A 295 -1.36 -1.18 2.94
C GLU A 295 0.13 -1.25 3.28
N ALA A 296 0.92 -1.94 2.45
CA ALA A 296 2.35 -2.09 2.66
C ALA A 296 3.12 -0.79 2.36
N GLY A 297 2.71 -0.03 1.34
CA GLY A 297 3.26 1.30 1.09
C GLY A 297 3.05 2.24 2.29
N PHE A 298 1.89 2.15 2.95
CA PHE A 298 1.60 2.91 4.16
C PHE A 298 2.38 2.42 5.38
N SER A 299 2.58 1.11 5.54
CA SER A 299 3.49 0.56 6.55
C SER A 299 4.94 1.02 6.33
N HIS A 300 5.42 1.02 5.09
CA HIS A 300 6.73 1.56 4.75
C HIS A 300 6.83 3.04 5.11
N SER A 301 5.82 3.83 4.79
CA SER A 301 5.83 5.28 5.06
C SER A 301 5.83 5.59 6.55
N ALA A 302 5.12 4.79 7.35
CA ALA A 302 5.07 4.94 8.80
C ALA A 302 6.45 4.83 9.45
N ILE A 303 7.29 3.92 8.94
CA ILE A 303 8.66 3.75 9.43
C ILE A 303 9.57 4.82 8.85
N TYR A 304 9.56 4.98 7.53
CA TYR A 304 10.47 5.89 6.83
C TYR A 304 10.31 7.34 7.30
N ALA A 305 9.07 7.77 7.51
CA ALA A 305 8.76 9.14 7.90
C ALA A 305 8.82 9.38 9.41
N LYS A 306 9.03 8.34 10.25
CA LYS A 306 8.91 8.40 11.71
C LYS A 306 9.71 9.55 12.33
N ASP A 307 10.96 9.69 11.92
CA ASP A 307 11.88 10.71 12.46
C ASP A 307 11.58 12.12 11.93
N SER A 308 10.85 12.22 10.82
CA SER A 308 10.62 13.49 10.11
C SER A 308 9.20 14.01 10.20
N CYS A 309 8.25 13.22 10.71
CA CYS A 309 6.81 13.52 10.80
C CYS A 309 6.21 13.05 12.13
N SER A 310 5.47 13.90 12.84
CA SER A 310 4.73 13.53 14.07
C SER A 310 3.45 12.79 13.76
N TRP A 311 2.51 13.51 13.13
CA TRP A 311 1.26 12.94 12.66
C TRP A 311 1.34 12.69 11.16
N MET A 312 0.81 11.55 10.72
CA MET A 312 0.68 11.20 9.31
C MET A 312 -0.79 11.04 8.96
N MET A 313 -1.24 11.81 7.98
CA MET A 313 -2.58 11.74 7.43
C MET A 313 -2.60 10.82 6.21
N TYR A 314 -3.37 9.73 6.30
CA TYR A 314 -3.53 8.76 5.22
C TYR A 314 -4.84 9.03 4.48
N ILE A 315 -4.78 9.83 3.42
CA ILE A 315 -5.94 10.19 2.57
C ILE A 315 -5.56 10.05 1.08
N ASP A 316 -6.55 9.87 0.23
CA ASP A 316 -6.38 9.76 -1.22
C ASP A 316 -6.25 11.13 -1.90
N GLY A 317 -5.68 11.17 -3.10
CA GLY A 317 -5.45 12.42 -3.85
C GLY A 317 -6.75 13.13 -4.31
N ASP A 318 -7.91 12.49 -4.17
CA ASP A 318 -9.24 13.05 -4.41
C ASP A 318 -10.01 13.36 -3.12
N GLU A 319 -9.31 13.42 -1.97
CA GLU A 319 -9.89 13.68 -0.66
C GLU A 319 -9.33 14.96 -0.03
N PHE A 320 -10.23 15.80 0.51
CA PHE A 320 -9.90 17.12 1.05
C PHE A 320 -10.43 17.29 2.46
N VAL A 321 -9.54 17.53 3.43
CA VAL A 321 -9.95 17.83 4.81
C VAL A 321 -10.65 19.17 4.86
N TYR A 322 -11.84 19.22 5.46
CA TYR A 322 -12.61 20.45 5.61
C TYR A 322 -13.20 20.53 7.02
N SER A 323 -13.25 21.74 7.56
CA SER A 323 -14.01 22.03 8.77
C SER A 323 -15.04 23.13 8.49
N PRO A 324 -16.32 22.90 8.82
CA PRO A 324 -17.33 23.96 8.80
C PRO A 324 -16.93 25.20 9.62
N LEU A 325 -16.09 25.04 10.64
CA LEU A 325 -15.56 26.14 11.46
C LEU A 325 -14.67 27.11 10.66
N TRP A 326 -14.10 26.68 9.54
CA TRP A 326 -13.27 27.52 8.67
C TRP A 326 -14.08 28.39 7.71
N SER A 327 -15.38 28.15 7.56
CA SER A 327 -16.25 28.78 6.56
C SER A 327 -16.24 30.31 6.56
N LYS A 328 -15.97 30.94 7.71
CA LYS A 328 -15.93 32.41 7.87
C LYS A 328 -14.51 33.01 7.80
N LEU A 329 -13.47 32.19 7.70
CA LEU A 329 -12.10 32.68 7.64
C LEU A 329 -11.82 33.33 6.28
N SER A 330 -11.18 34.50 6.30
CA SER A 330 -10.81 35.24 5.08
C SER A 330 -9.57 34.66 4.40
N HIS A 331 -8.64 34.10 5.18
CA HIS A 331 -7.39 33.53 4.71
C HIS A 331 -7.12 32.18 5.40
N PRO A 332 -6.40 31.25 4.74
CA PRO A 332 -5.98 30.03 5.37
C PRO A 332 -4.84 30.29 6.37
N SER A 333 -4.65 29.37 7.32
CA SER A 333 -3.51 29.38 8.24
C SER A 333 -2.92 27.98 8.39
N LYS A 334 -1.58 27.91 8.45
CA LYS A 334 -0.84 26.67 8.71
C LYS A 334 -1.14 26.06 10.08
N SER A 335 -1.80 26.80 10.99
CA SER A 335 -2.21 26.29 12.30
C SER A 335 -3.54 25.54 12.29
N LEU A 336 -4.33 25.60 11.21
CA LEU A 336 -5.72 25.11 11.19
C LEU A 336 -5.82 23.62 11.51
N LEU A 337 -5.25 22.76 10.67
CA LEU A 337 -5.24 21.32 10.89
C LEU A 337 -4.41 20.92 12.13
N PRO A 338 -3.19 21.43 12.35
CA PRO A 338 -2.39 21.10 13.53
C PRO A 338 -3.06 21.41 14.88
N SER A 339 -3.91 22.44 14.95
CA SER A 339 -4.63 22.83 16.17
C SER A 339 -5.76 21.86 16.55
N MET A 340 -6.25 21.08 15.59
CA MET A 340 -7.26 20.03 15.82
C MET A 340 -6.65 18.71 16.32
N LEU A 341 -5.32 18.59 16.26
CA LEU A 341 -4.60 17.40 16.70
C LEU A 341 -4.11 17.54 18.16
N PRO A 342 -4.19 16.48 18.97
CA PRO A 342 -3.61 16.46 20.31
C PRO A 342 -2.12 16.82 20.26
N ASN A 343 -1.66 17.57 21.27
CA ASN A 343 -0.22 17.74 21.46
C ASN A 343 0.35 16.45 22.08
N PRO A 344 1.26 15.73 21.41
CA PRO A 344 1.83 14.49 21.94
C PRO A 344 2.55 14.67 23.29
N LYS A 345 3.01 15.90 23.57
CA LYS A 345 3.71 16.25 24.83
C LYS A 345 2.77 16.52 26.01
N ASN A 346 1.47 16.67 25.78
CA ASN A 346 0.52 16.96 26.85
C ASN A 346 -0.04 15.64 27.41
N VAL A 347 0.41 15.27 28.62
CA VAL A 347 -0.10 14.11 29.36
C VAL A 347 -1.49 14.45 29.93
N PRO A 348 -2.52 13.59 29.79
CA PRO A 348 -3.81 13.82 30.42
C PRO A 348 -3.68 13.75 31.94
N ASN A 349 -3.80 14.89 32.63
CA ASN A 349 -3.67 14.96 34.09
C ASN A 349 -4.88 14.41 34.87
N SER A 350 -6.05 14.19 34.23
CA SER A 350 -7.22 13.67 34.94
C SER A 350 -8.34 13.15 34.02
N SER A 351 -8.15 12.00 33.36
CA SER A 351 -9.26 11.26 32.77
C SER A 351 -9.28 9.81 33.23
N LEU A 352 -10.49 9.28 33.49
CA LEU A 352 -10.74 7.86 33.80
C LEU A 352 -10.10 6.90 32.77
N ASP A 353 -9.85 7.40 31.55
CA ASP A 353 -9.10 6.71 30.51
C ASP A 353 -7.73 7.38 30.34
N LYS A 354 -6.67 6.72 30.83
CA LYS A 354 -5.27 7.19 30.80
C LYS A 354 -4.61 7.06 29.43
N ARG A 355 -5.32 6.56 28.42
CA ARG A 355 -4.73 6.31 27.09
C ARG A 355 -4.60 7.57 26.25
N HIS A 356 -3.44 7.74 25.61
CA HIS A 356 -3.16 8.83 24.69
C HIS A 356 -3.91 8.61 23.37
N ILE A 357 -4.29 9.69 22.68
CA ILE A 357 -4.88 9.57 21.35
C ILE A 357 -3.76 9.26 20.37
N GLY A 358 -3.79 8.07 19.78
CA GLY A 358 -2.82 7.62 18.77
C GLY A 358 -3.36 7.74 17.34
N GLU A 359 -4.68 7.80 17.19
CA GLU A 359 -5.31 7.93 15.87
C GLU A 359 -6.57 8.79 15.97
N ILE A 360 -6.74 9.67 14.99
CA ILE A 360 -7.95 10.45 14.80
C ILE A 360 -8.65 9.96 13.54
N THR A 361 -9.91 9.57 13.70
CA THR A 361 -10.75 9.08 12.62
C THR A 361 -11.68 10.19 12.11
N ILE A 362 -11.66 10.42 10.81
CA ILE A 362 -12.41 11.47 10.11
C ILE A 362 -13.40 10.81 9.16
N SER A 363 -14.67 11.15 9.28
CA SER A 363 -15.70 10.65 8.39
C SER A 363 -15.70 11.34 7.03
N CYS A 364 -16.22 10.67 6.00
CA CYS A 364 -16.19 11.19 4.63
C CYS A 364 -17.57 11.50 4.06
N TYR A 365 -17.65 12.61 3.32
CA TYR A 365 -18.75 12.94 2.41
C TYR A 365 -18.36 12.62 0.97
N GLU A 366 -19.17 11.80 0.29
CA GLU A 366 -18.89 11.34 -1.06
C GLU A 366 -19.55 12.26 -2.11
N TYR A 367 -18.73 12.94 -2.90
CA TYR A 367 -19.17 13.85 -3.96
C TYR A 367 -19.36 13.16 -5.31
N GLY A 368 -20.38 13.61 -6.02
CA GLY A 368 -20.79 13.19 -7.35
C GLY A 368 -20.32 14.11 -8.49
N PRO A 369 -20.61 13.74 -9.74
CA PRO A 369 -20.10 14.45 -10.91
C PRO A 369 -20.63 15.88 -11.06
N SER A 370 -21.70 16.26 -10.35
CA SER A 370 -22.20 17.64 -10.30
C SER A 370 -22.45 18.25 -11.68
N ASN A 371 -23.09 17.48 -12.55
CA ASN A 371 -23.38 17.79 -13.95
C ASN A 371 -22.15 18.01 -14.84
N LYS A 372 -20.97 17.53 -14.43
CA LYS A 372 -19.73 17.60 -15.22
C LYS A 372 -19.51 16.32 -16.01
N LYS A 373 -19.18 16.48 -17.28
CA LYS A 373 -18.79 15.39 -18.19
C LYS A 373 -17.28 15.14 -18.25
N PHE A 374 -16.50 16.14 -17.86
CA PHE A 374 -15.03 16.13 -17.88
C PHE A 374 -14.48 16.61 -16.55
N HIS A 375 -13.19 16.39 -16.33
CA HIS A 375 -12.48 16.96 -15.19
C HIS A 375 -12.62 18.50 -15.20
N PRO A 376 -13.02 19.14 -14.09
CA PRO A 376 -13.17 20.58 -14.05
C PRO A 376 -11.80 21.27 -14.10
N ILE A 377 -11.57 22.12 -15.08
CA ILE A 377 -10.31 22.86 -15.23
C ILE A 377 -10.01 23.74 -13.99
N THR A 378 -11.05 24.13 -13.24
CA THR A 378 -10.95 24.88 -11.98
C THR A 378 -10.57 24.03 -10.77
N GLY A 379 -10.43 22.72 -10.91
CA GLY A 379 -10.20 21.78 -9.83
C GLY A 379 -11.47 21.10 -9.33
N VAL A 380 -11.29 19.97 -8.64
CA VAL A 380 -12.37 19.13 -8.12
C VAL A 380 -13.21 19.87 -7.08
N THR A 381 -12.59 20.71 -6.25
CA THR A 381 -13.28 21.48 -5.21
C THR A 381 -14.22 22.55 -5.77
N GLN A 382 -13.92 23.07 -6.96
CA GLN A 382 -14.75 24.08 -7.63
C GLN A 382 -15.83 23.47 -8.52
N GLY A 383 -15.51 22.34 -9.15
CA GLY A 383 -16.37 21.72 -10.15
C GLY A 383 -17.38 20.72 -9.60
N TYR A 384 -17.09 20.09 -8.46
CA TYR A 384 -17.97 19.11 -7.82
C TYR A 384 -18.53 19.67 -6.51
N ASN A 385 -19.85 19.85 -6.44
CA ASN A 385 -20.57 20.42 -5.29
C ASN A 385 -21.92 19.71 -5.02
N CYS A 386 -22.17 18.59 -5.68
CA CYS A 386 -23.24 17.65 -5.36
C CYS A 386 -22.64 16.48 -4.60
N ARG A 387 -23.27 16.07 -3.50
CA ARG A 387 -22.86 14.88 -2.74
C ARG A 387 -24.03 14.03 -2.29
N ARG A 388 -23.71 12.84 -1.82
CA ARG A 388 -24.65 11.98 -1.09
C ARG A 388 -24.94 12.55 0.29
N LYS A 389 -26.12 12.26 0.83
CA LYS A 389 -26.56 12.68 2.17
C LYS A 389 -25.88 11.87 3.27
N VAL A 390 -25.60 10.59 2.99
CA VAL A 390 -25.03 9.64 3.95
C VAL A 390 -23.53 9.88 4.15
N GLU A 391 -23.13 9.96 5.42
CA GLU A 391 -21.73 9.88 5.85
C GLU A 391 -21.20 8.45 5.65
N ASN A 392 -20.04 8.30 5.03
CA ASN A 392 -19.49 7.00 4.68
C ASN A 392 -18.18 6.71 5.42
N ARG A 393 -17.40 5.75 4.89
CA ARG A 393 -16.07 5.32 5.31
C ARG A 393 -15.24 6.47 5.89
N HIS A 394 -14.43 6.12 6.87
CA HIS A 394 -13.55 7.05 7.54
C HIS A 394 -12.11 6.87 7.08
N ASN A 395 -11.34 7.94 7.18
CA ASN A 395 -9.89 7.95 7.01
C ASN A 395 -9.27 8.40 8.34
N SER A 396 -7.94 8.36 8.45
CA SER A 396 -7.31 8.74 9.71
C SER A 396 -6.06 9.61 9.60
N ILE A 397 -5.79 10.28 10.71
CA ILE A 397 -4.54 10.93 11.02
C ILE A 397 -3.93 10.18 12.21
N VAL A 398 -2.78 9.57 12.00
CA VAL A 398 -2.13 8.66 12.95
C VAL A 398 -0.88 9.32 13.53
N LEU A 399 -0.71 9.23 14.84
CA LEU A 399 0.55 9.57 15.50
C LEU A 399 1.53 8.43 15.23
N LEU A 400 2.63 8.70 14.50
CA LEU A 400 3.54 7.63 14.06
C LEU A 400 4.15 6.83 15.22
N ASP A 401 4.36 7.47 16.37
CA ASP A 401 4.91 6.80 17.55
C ASP A 401 3.91 5.82 18.20
N ALA A 402 2.61 5.99 17.94
CA ALA A 402 1.54 5.16 18.47
C ALA A 402 1.28 3.89 17.64
N ILE A 403 1.83 3.79 16.43
CA ILE A 403 1.65 2.62 15.55
C ILE A 403 2.34 1.40 16.17
N ASP A 404 1.63 0.28 16.21
CA ASP A 404 2.12 -1.01 16.69
C ASP A 404 3.30 -1.53 15.85
N HIS A 405 4.20 -2.29 16.49
CA HIS A 405 5.38 -2.84 15.83
C HIS A 405 5.05 -3.79 14.66
N SER A 406 3.84 -4.36 14.63
CA SER A 406 3.37 -5.17 13.50
C SER A 406 3.14 -4.37 12.22
N LEU A 407 2.96 -3.03 12.30
CA LEU A 407 2.65 -2.13 11.18
C LEU A 407 1.38 -2.50 10.40
N CYS A 408 0.58 -3.41 10.94
CA CYS A 408 -0.66 -3.88 10.34
C CYS A 408 -1.64 -2.71 10.21
N ASN A 409 -2.23 -2.59 9.02
CA ASN A 409 -3.23 -1.57 8.75
C ASN A 409 -4.34 -2.10 7.84
N VAL A 410 -5.48 -1.40 7.90
CA VAL A 410 -6.60 -1.55 6.96
C VAL A 410 -6.67 -0.28 6.12
N ILE A 411 -5.63 -0.09 5.31
CA ILE A 411 -5.40 1.11 4.50
C ILE A 411 -5.20 2.33 5.41
N HIS A 412 -6.26 3.06 5.75
CA HIS A 412 -6.16 4.32 6.47
C HIS A 412 -6.08 4.15 7.99
N HIS A 413 -6.18 2.93 8.54
CA HIS A 413 -6.24 2.68 10.00
C HIS A 413 -5.14 1.71 10.42
N PHE A 414 -4.39 2.07 11.46
CA PHE A 414 -3.30 1.23 11.96
C PHE A 414 -3.70 0.54 13.26
N ILE A 415 -3.15 -0.65 13.48
CA ILE A 415 -3.13 -1.21 14.83
C ILE A 415 -2.24 -0.31 15.70
N LEU A 416 -2.75 0.08 16.87
CA LEU A 416 -2.06 0.95 17.80
C LEU A 416 -1.43 0.16 18.95
N LYS A 417 -0.30 0.65 19.45
CA LYS A 417 0.35 0.14 20.68
C LYS A 417 -0.58 0.24 21.88
N GLN A 418 -0.32 -0.62 22.86
CA GLN A 418 -0.95 -0.51 24.18
C GLN A 418 -0.70 0.89 24.77
N GLY A 419 -1.73 1.46 25.41
CA GLY A 419 -1.67 2.83 25.95
C GLY A 419 -2.16 3.91 24.99
N TYR A 420 -2.44 3.58 23.73
CA TYR A 420 -3.06 4.48 22.77
C TYR A 420 -4.51 4.10 22.45
N LYS A 421 -5.28 5.06 21.95
CA LYS A 421 -6.66 4.86 21.50
C LYS A 421 -6.98 5.67 20.24
N ILE A 422 -8.04 5.23 19.57
CA ILE A 422 -8.65 5.90 18.42
C ILE A 422 -9.70 6.90 18.92
N LYS A 423 -9.74 8.09 18.34
CA LYS A 423 -10.78 9.11 18.57
C LYS A 423 -11.49 9.43 17.26
N LYS A 424 -12.79 9.13 17.17
CA LYS A 424 -13.64 9.61 16.07
C LYS A 424 -13.99 11.08 16.28
N VAL A 425 -13.83 11.90 15.24
CA VAL A 425 -14.19 13.32 15.24
C VAL A 425 -15.58 13.50 14.63
N ASN A 426 -16.32 14.49 15.12
CA ASN A 426 -17.64 14.84 14.59
C ASN A 426 -17.49 15.58 13.25
N ALA A 427 -18.35 15.27 12.27
CA ALA A 427 -18.35 15.93 10.96
C ALA A 427 -18.55 17.47 11.05
N CYS A 428 -19.16 17.98 12.12
CA CYS A 428 -19.27 19.42 12.39
C CYS A 428 -17.92 20.07 12.73
N ASP A 429 -16.99 19.31 13.28
CA ASP A 429 -15.65 19.79 13.65
C ASP A 429 -14.67 19.58 12.49
N MET A 430 -14.70 18.39 11.87
CA MET A 430 -13.83 18.03 10.76
C MET A 430 -14.43 16.88 9.95
N VAL A 431 -14.44 17.03 8.64
CA VAL A 431 -14.95 16.06 7.68
C VAL A 431 -14.01 15.96 6.48
N LEU A 432 -13.97 14.81 5.84
CA LEU A 432 -13.23 14.62 4.59
C LEU A 432 -14.19 14.70 3.41
N ASN A 433 -13.98 15.65 2.51
CA ASN A 433 -14.70 15.71 1.24
C ASN A 433 -14.00 14.78 0.24
N HIS A 434 -14.60 13.63 -0.03
CA HIS A 434 -14.09 12.64 -0.97
C HIS A 434 -14.79 12.80 -2.31
N TYR A 435 -14.05 13.25 -3.33
CA TYR A 435 -14.51 13.38 -4.71
C TYR A 435 -14.53 12.02 -5.43
N LYS A 436 -15.28 11.08 -4.85
CA LYS A 436 -15.27 9.65 -5.18
C LYS A 436 -15.80 9.37 -6.58
N PHE A 437 -16.93 10.00 -6.92
CA PHE A 437 -17.69 9.75 -8.14
C PHE A 437 -17.49 10.91 -9.12
N GLN A 438 -16.26 11.09 -9.61
CA GLN A 438 -15.92 12.13 -10.58
C GLN A 438 -16.62 11.92 -11.93
N ALA A 439 -16.41 12.87 -12.85
CA ALA A 439 -16.83 12.73 -14.25
C ALA A 439 -16.42 11.37 -14.83
N TRP A 440 -17.23 10.79 -15.71
CA TRP A 440 -17.07 9.41 -16.16
C TRP A 440 -15.69 9.10 -16.73
N PHE A 441 -15.12 10.03 -17.50
CA PHE A 441 -13.79 9.91 -18.08
C PHE A 441 -12.71 9.64 -17.02
N GLU A 442 -12.91 10.17 -15.81
CA GLU A 442 -12.02 9.96 -14.68
C GLU A 442 -12.32 8.67 -13.92
N LEU A 443 -13.60 8.41 -13.64
CA LEU A 443 -14.00 7.23 -12.89
C LEU A 443 -13.62 5.93 -13.60
N LYS A 444 -13.74 5.87 -14.92
CA LYS A 444 -13.47 4.64 -15.70
C LYS A 444 -12.04 4.12 -15.52
N ALA A 445 -11.08 4.97 -15.14
CA ALA A 445 -9.72 4.55 -14.82
C ALA A 445 -9.67 3.57 -13.64
N LYS A 446 -10.61 3.69 -12.68
CA LYS A 446 -10.74 2.80 -11.51
C LYS A 446 -11.10 1.34 -11.89
N PHE A 447 -11.57 1.08 -13.12
CA PHE A 447 -11.78 -0.30 -13.62
C PHE A 447 -10.49 -0.99 -14.07
N ARG A 448 -9.45 -0.23 -14.42
CA ARG A 448 -8.20 -0.79 -14.95
C ARG A 448 -7.17 -1.04 -13.86
N ARG A 449 -7.12 -0.16 -12.84
CA ARG A 449 -6.09 -0.21 -11.81
C ARG A 449 -6.68 0.18 -10.45
N ARG A 450 -6.43 -0.66 -9.45
CA ARG A 450 -6.78 -0.45 -8.04
C ARG A 450 -5.54 -0.67 -7.18
N VAL A 451 -5.43 0.09 -6.09
CA VAL A 451 -4.20 0.19 -5.29
C VAL A 451 -4.20 -0.69 -4.03
N SER A 452 -5.35 -0.96 -3.41
CA SER A 452 -5.45 -1.82 -2.20
C SER A 452 -5.52 -3.31 -2.52
N ALA A 453 -4.96 -4.13 -1.63
CA ALA A 453 -5.00 -5.60 -1.70
C ALA A 453 -6.40 -6.21 -1.55
N TYR A 454 -7.30 -5.51 -0.85
CA TYR A 454 -8.62 -6.01 -0.49
C TYR A 454 -9.74 -5.56 -1.44
N VAL A 455 -9.44 -4.65 -2.38
CA VAL A 455 -10.40 -4.19 -3.36
C VAL A 455 -10.46 -5.16 -4.53
N VAL A 456 -11.62 -5.80 -4.69
CA VAL A 456 -11.92 -6.69 -5.80
C VAL A 456 -11.91 -5.93 -7.11
N ASP A 457 -11.37 -6.55 -8.15
CA ASP A 457 -11.45 -6.06 -9.53
C ASP A 457 -12.92 -5.90 -9.94
N TRP A 458 -13.30 -4.67 -10.29
CA TRP A 458 -14.66 -4.32 -10.66
C TRP A 458 -15.18 -5.05 -11.91
N THR A 459 -14.28 -5.59 -12.74
CA THR A 459 -14.65 -6.42 -13.91
C THR A 459 -15.14 -7.81 -13.54
N LYS A 460 -14.91 -8.25 -12.29
CA LYS A 460 -15.32 -9.57 -11.80
C LYS A 460 -16.65 -9.49 -11.08
N GLU A 461 -17.48 -10.52 -11.16
CA GLU A 461 -18.77 -10.60 -10.46
C GLU A 461 -18.66 -10.96 -8.96
N LEU A 462 -17.59 -10.51 -8.31
CA LEU A 462 -17.29 -10.82 -6.92
C LEU A 462 -17.64 -9.62 -6.02
N ASN A 463 -18.33 -9.89 -4.90
CA ASN A 463 -18.78 -8.91 -3.91
C ASN A 463 -19.51 -7.69 -4.50
N PRO A 464 -20.61 -7.88 -5.26
CA PRO A 464 -21.32 -6.79 -5.94
C PRO A 464 -21.91 -5.74 -4.98
N ARG A 465 -22.12 -6.09 -3.70
CA ARG A 465 -22.66 -5.19 -2.66
C ARG A 465 -21.58 -4.44 -1.86
N SER A 466 -20.30 -4.53 -2.25
CA SER A 466 -19.23 -3.82 -1.53
C SER A 466 -19.38 -2.30 -1.63
N ASN A 467 -19.12 -1.59 -0.53
CA ASN A 467 -19.05 -0.11 -0.50
C ASN A 467 -17.86 0.46 -1.30
N ASP A 468 -16.90 -0.40 -1.65
CA ASP A 468 -15.81 -0.07 -2.56
C ASP A 468 -16.25 -0.07 -4.03
N ARG A 469 -17.49 -0.50 -4.34
CA ARG A 469 -18.12 -0.39 -5.65
C ARG A 469 -19.01 0.85 -5.73
N THR A 470 -19.12 1.39 -6.94
CA THR A 470 -20.08 2.45 -7.22
C THR A 470 -21.50 1.87 -7.22
N PRO A 471 -22.43 2.41 -6.40
CA PRO A 471 -23.80 1.92 -6.36
C PRO A 471 -24.48 1.98 -7.75
N GLY A 472 -25.09 0.86 -8.15
CA GLY A 472 -25.79 0.76 -9.44
C GLY A 472 -24.88 0.75 -10.67
N LEU A 473 -23.57 0.56 -10.50
CA LEU A 473 -22.63 0.36 -11.59
C LEU A 473 -22.40 -1.15 -11.81
N GLY A 474 -22.46 -1.57 -13.07
CA GLY A 474 -22.19 -2.96 -13.46
C GLY A 474 -20.70 -3.29 -13.46
N PHE A 475 -20.34 -4.38 -14.16
CA PHE A 475 -18.97 -4.91 -14.24
C PHE A 475 -18.20 -4.43 -15.47
N SER A 476 -18.84 -3.67 -16.36
CA SER A 476 -18.22 -3.12 -17.56
C SER A 476 -17.91 -1.63 -17.42
N SER A 477 -16.85 -1.19 -18.09
CA SER A 477 -16.44 0.22 -18.14
C SER A 477 -17.26 1.02 -19.17
N VAL A 478 -18.59 0.92 -19.09
CA VAL A 478 -19.55 1.66 -19.93
C VAL A 478 -20.22 2.75 -19.09
N GLU A 479 -20.31 3.97 -19.64
CA GLU A 479 -20.93 5.11 -18.95
C GLU A 479 -22.41 4.82 -18.65
N PRO A 480 -22.83 4.88 -17.38
CA PRO A 480 -24.25 4.75 -17.06
C PRO A 480 -25.06 5.92 -17.60
N LYS A 481 -26.31 5.64 -17.98
CA LYS A 481 -27.27 6.70 -18.33
C LYS A 481 -27.35 7.73 -17.20
N ASP A 482 -27.33 9.00 -17.58
CA ASP A 482 -27.43 10.16 -16.70
C ASP A 482 -26.33 10.23 -15.61
N TRP A 483 -25.16 9.63 -15.85
CA TRP A 483 -24.00 9.68 -14.92
C TRP A 483 -23.72 11.08 -14.37
N PRO A 484 -23.69 12.17 -15.18
CA PRO A 484 -23.45 13.51 -14.68
C PRO A 484 -24.43 13.98 -13.59
N LEU A 485 -25.64 13.42 -13.53
CA LEU A 485 -26.70 13.78 -12.59
C LEU A 485 -26.72 12.88 -11.33
N LYS A 486 -25.89 11.83 -11.27
CA LYS A 486 -25.88 10.89 -10.14
C LYS A 486 -25.25 11.49 -8.87
N PHE A 487 -25.64 10.93 -7.72
CA PHE A 487 -25.09 11.25 -6.39
C PHE A 487 -25.22 12.72 -5.98
N CYS A 488 -26.28 13.39 -6.42
CA CYS A 488 -26.63 14.76 -6.03
C CYS A 488 -27.84 14.79 -5.10
N GLU A 489 -27.66 14.33 -3.87
CA GLU A 489 -28.72 14.35 -2.84
C GLU A 489 -28.67 15.65 -2.02
N VAL A 490 -27.47 16.23 -1.86
CA VAL A 490 -27.22 17.49 -1.15
C VAL A 490 -26.30 18.36 -2.01
N TYR A 491 -26.70 19.62 -2.21
CA TYR A 491 -25.80 20.65 -2.72
C TYR A 491 -24.94 21.19 -1.57
N ASP A 492 -23.64 21.00 -1.68
CA ASP A 492 -22.66 21.39 -0.66
C ASP A 492 -21.59 22.28 -1.29
N ASN A 493 -21.67 23.58 -0.99
CA ASN A 493 -20.72 24.58 -1.48
C ASN A 493 -19.68 24.96 -0.41
N GLY A 494 -19.65 24.31 0.77
CA GLY A 494 -18.82 24.77 1.88
C GLY A 494 -17.34 24.90 1.52
N LEU A 495 -16.74 23.80 1.03
CA LEU A 495 -15.34 23.81 0.60
C LEU A 495 -15.13 24.62 -0.68
N LYS A 496 -16.11 24.65 -1.59
CA LYS A 496 -16.05 25.45 -2.82
C LYS A 496 -15.96 26.94 -2.55
N ASP A 497 -16.78 27.45 -1.64
CA ASP A 497 -16.81 28.86 -1.28
C ASP A 497 -15.56 29.25 -0.48
N LEU A 498 -15.10 28.35 0.41
CA LEU A 498 -13.86 28.52 1.15
C LEU A 498 -12.65 28.61 0.21
N THR A 499 -12.49 27.64 -0.68
CA THR A 499 -11.35 27.59 -1.61
C THR A 499 -11.40 28.74 -2.60
N ARG A 500 -12.59 29.12 -3.10
CA ARG A 500 -12.77 30.32 -3.92
C ARG A 500 -12.26 31.59 -3.24
N ARG A 501 -12.53 31.73 -1.94
CA ARG A 501 -12.09 32.89 -1.16
C ARG A 501 -10.58 32.90 -0.95
N TRP A 502 -10.00 31.75 -0.61
CA TRP A 502 -8.58 31.63 -0.27
C TRP A 502 -7.64 31.60 -1.47
N PHE A 503 -8.12 31.10 -2.61
CA PHE A 503 -7.28 30.73 -3.75
C PHE A 503 -7.76 31.31 -5.08
N GLY A 504 -8.85 32.08 -5.08
CA GLY A 504 -9.35 32.76 -6.27
C GLY A 504 -8.50 33.97 -6.62
N LEU A 505 -7.95 33.98 -7.83
CA LEU A 505 -7.28 35.12 -8.43
C LEU A 505 -8.27 35.90 -9.30
N LYS A 506 -8.48 37.18 -8.98
CA LYS A 506 -9.24 38.12 -9.81
C LYS A 506 -8.27 38.97 -10.63
N SER A 507 -8.47 39.02 -11.94
CA SER A 507 -7.78 40.00 -12.79
C SER A 507 -8.13 41.44 -12.34
N PRO A 508 -7.21 42.42 -12.46
CA PRO A 508 -7.46 43.83 -12.17
C PRO A 508 -8.73 44.37 -12.86
N ASN A 509 -9.03 43.88 -14.06
CA ASN A 509 -10.20 44.30 -14.85
C ASN A 509 -11.47 43.48 -14.54
N ARG A 510 -11.44 42.55 -13.57
CA ARG A 510 -12.53 41.60 -13.20
C ARG A 510 -13.03 40.66 -14.32
N ILE A 511 -12.40 40.63 -15.50
CA ILE A 511 -12.83 39.82 -16.65
C ILE A 511 -12.45 38.34 -16.51
N HIS A 512 -11.34 38.03 -15.84
CA HIS A 512 -10.85 36.65 -15.69
C HIS A 512 -10.72 36.25 -14.22
N TYR A 513 -11.36 35.12 -13.88
CA TYR A 513 -11.27 34.43 -12.60
C TYR A 513 -10.58 33.09 -12.81
N ARG A 514 -9.53 32.82 -12.04
CA ARG A 514 -8.84 31.52 -12.02
C ARG A 514 -8.40 31.17 -10.61
N MET A 515 -8.25 29.89 -10.33
CA MET A 515 -7.63 29.41 -9.10
C MET A 515 -6.11 29.44 -9.23
N VAL A 516 -5.40 29.60 -8.11
CA VAL A 516 -3.92 29.64 -8.11
C VAL A 516 -3.25 28.40 -8.71
N TRP A 517 -3.91 27.24 -8.68
CA TRP A 517 -3.40 25.98 -9.24
C TRP A 517 -3.67 25.80 -10.74
N GLN A 518 -4.37 26.72 -11.40
CA GLN A 518 -4.63 26.68 -12.85
C GLN A 518 -3.50 27.33 -13.66
N ARG A 519 -2.25 27.16 -13.21
CA ARG A 519 -1.06 27.75 -13.84
C ARG A 519 -0.38 26.78 -14.76
#